data_AF-A0A380FC18-F1
#
_entry.id   AF-A0A380FC18-F1
#
_cell.length_a   1.000
_cell.length_b   1.000
_cell.length_c   1.000
_cell.angle_alpha   90.00
_cell.angle_beta   90.00
_cell.angle_gamma   90.00
#
_symmetry.space_group_name_H-M   'P 1'
#
loop_
_entity.id
_entity.type
_entity.pdbx_description
1 polymer ?
#
loop_
_entity_poly.entity_id
_entity_poly.type
_entity_poly.pdbx_seq_one_letter_code
_entity_poly.pdbx_strand_id
1 'polypeptide(L)'
;MNDYQTLLAEEAKRDDGVEVVSIATPNGTHYEITMAALEAGLHVICEKPLVFTTQEAEDIKAFAEKQGLIVGVTYGYSGNSIILQMKAMIEQGQIGDINLVEMQYTHGYAGNATRR
;
A
#
# COMPACT_ATOMS: atom_id res chain seq x y z
N MET A 1 27.24 -0.60 2.90
CA MET A 1 26.45 0.35 2.10
C MET A 1 25.06 -0.25 2.09
N ASN A 2 24.15 0.30 2.92
CA ASN A 2 22.89 -0.34 3.32
C ASN A 2 21.73 0.63 3.09
N ASP A 3 21.54 1.07 1.85
CA ASP A 3 20.40 1.91 1.45
C ASP A 3 19.65 1.26 0.27
N TYR A 4 18.45 1.75 0.02
CA TYR A 4 17.57 1.18 -0.99
C TYR A 4 18.07 1.48 -2.40
N GLN A 5 18.72 2.62 -2.64
CA GLN A 5 19.24 2.97 -3.97
C GLN A 5 20.30 1.97 -4.42
N THR A 6 21.21 1.60 -3.51
CA THR A 6 22.23 0.58 -3.76
C THR A 6 21.59 -0.77 -4.06
N LEU A 7 20.58 -1.16 -3.26
CA LEU A 7 19.84 -2.42 -3.49
C LEU A 7 19.23 -2.45 -4.89
N LEU A 8 18.47 -1.41 -5.26
CA LEU A 8 17.81 -1.35 -6.57
C LEU A 8 18.82 -1.38 -7.72
N ALA A 9 19.93 -0.65 -7.60
CA ALA A 9 20.96 -0.58 -8.63
C ALA A 9 21.72 -1.91 -8.82
N GLU A 10 21.97 -2.66 -7.74
CA GLU A 10 22.64 -3.96 -7.83
C GLU A 10 21.69 -5.07 -8.31
N GLU A 11 20.44 -5.08 -7.84
CA GLU A 11 19.43 -6.05 -8.29
C GLU A 11 19.13 -5.92 -9.78
N ALA A 12 19.07 -4.70 -10.31
CA ALA A 12 18.83 -4.46 -11.74
C ALA A 12 19.93 -5.00 -12.68
N LYS A 13 21.12 -5.33 -12.16
CA LYS A 13 22.23 -5.90 -12.95
C LYS A 13 22.16 -7.43 -13.04
N ARG A 14 21.27 -8.06 -12.28
CA ARG A 14 21.20 -9.50 -12.14
C ARG A 14 20.13 -10.06 -13.07
N ASP A 15 20.47 -11.11 -13.80
CA ASP A 15 19.48 -11.87 -14.59
C ASP A 15 18.45 -12.57 -13.69
N ASP A 16 18.78 -12.78 -12.40
CA ASP A 16 17.93 -13.36 -11.36
C ASP A 16 17.52 -12.33 -10.28
N GLY A 17 17.47 -11.04 -10.64
CA GLY A 17 17.08 -9.97 -9.73
C GLY A 17 15.62 -10.08 -9.26
N VAL A 18 15.31 -9.41 -8.15
CA VAL A 18 13.94 -9.36 -7.62
C VAL A 18 12.96 -8.69 -8.59
N GLU A 19 11.69 -9.09 -8.51
CA GLU A 19 10.59 -8.52 -9.31
C GLU A 19 9.69 -7.58 -8.48
N VAL A 20 9.77 -7.68 -7.15
CA VAL A 20 8.89 -6.97 -6.21
C VAL A 20 9.68 -6.50 -4.99
N VAL A 21 9.37 -5.30 -4.48
CA VAL A 21 9.90 -4.80 -3.20
C VAL A 21 8.78 -4.52 -2.20
N SER A 22 9.03 -4.86 -0.93
CA SER A 22 8.16 -4.49 0.19
C SER A 22 8.77 -3.34 0.99
N ILE A 23 8.06 -2.22 1.12
CA ILE A 23 8.51 -1.01 1.81
C ILE A 23 7.83 -0.93 3.18
N ALA A 24 8.63 -1.04 4.25
CA ALA A 24 8.17 -1.00 5.65
C ALA A 24 8.96 0.03 6.49
N THR A 25 9.36 1.13 5.85
CA THR A 25 10.15 2.22 6.44
C THR A 25 9.22 3.25 7.13
N PRO A 26 9.74 4.33 7.74
CA PRO A 26 8.88 5.39 8.29
C PRO A 26 8.06 6.09 7.19
N ASN A 27 6.81 6.44 7.49
CA ASN A 27 5.82 6.98 6.54
C ASN A 27 6.35 8.05 5.56
N GLY A 28 7.16 9.00 6.04
CA GLY A 28 7.69 10.10 5.21
C GLY A 28 8.67 9.69 4.12
N THR A 29 9.09 8.42 4.10
CA THR A 29 10.02 7.88 3.09
C THR A 29 9.30 7.11 1.98
N HIS A 30 8.00 6.82 2.13
CA HIS A 30 7.29 5.90 1.25
C HIS A 30 7.20 6.40 -0.19
N TYR A 31 6.98 7.70 -0.39
CA TYR A 31 6.89 8.29 -1.73
C TYR A 31 8.18 8.08 -2.53
N GLU A 32 9.30 8.56 -1.99
CA GLU A 32 10.61 8.50 -2.66
C GLU A 32 11.03 7.07 -2.95
N ILE A 33 10.86 6.16 -1.98
CA ILE A 33 11.26 4.74 -2.15
C ILE A 33 10.34 4.04 -3.15
N THR A 34 9.02 4.33 -3.14
CA THR A 34 8.07 3.75 -4.10
C THR A 34 8.40 4.19 -5.52
N MET A 35 8.62 5.49 -5.74
CA MET A 35 8.98 5.99 -7.07
C MET A 35 10.29 5.40 -7.57
N ALA A 36 11.33 5.36 -6.71
CA ALA A 36 12.61 4.74 -7.09
C ALA A 36 12.48 3.26 -7.46
N ALA A 37 11.65 2.51 -6.74
CA ALA A 37 11.40 1.10 -7.04
C ALA A 37 10.63 0.91 -8.37
N LEU A 38 9.64 1.76 -8.63
CA LEU A 38 8.91 1.75 -9.90
C LEU A 38 9.81 2.14 -11.08
N GLU A 39 10.67 3.14 -10.91
CA GLU A 39 11.67 3.55 -11.90
C GLU A 39 12.68 2.42 -12.21
N ALA A 40 12.99 1.60 -11.20
CA ALA A 40 13.79 0.39 -11.36
C ALA A 40 13.01 -0.78 -12.00
N GLY A 41 11.73 -0.61 -12.33
CA GLY A 41 10.91 -1.63 -12.98
C GLY A 41 10.31 -2.67 -12.03
N LEU A 42 10.30 -2.41 -10.72
CA LEU A 42 9.80 -3.35 -9.72
C LEU A 42 8.34 -3.11 -9.37
N HIS A 43 7.59 -4.18 -9.10
CA HIS A 43 6.32 -4.05 -8.39
C HIS A 43 6.58 -3.64 -6.94
N VAL A 44 5.61 -2.97 -6.32
CA VAL A 44 5.74 -2.44 -4.96
C VAL A 44 4.62 -2.96 -4.06
N ILE A 45 4.98 -3.34 -2.84
CA ILE A 45 4.06 -3.50 -1.71
C ILE A 45 4.49 -2.49 -0.64
N CYS A 46 3.67 -1.48 -0.36
CA CYS A 46 4.00 -0.41 0.57
C CYS A 46 3.16 -0.47 1.84
N GLU A 47 3.79 -0.32 3.01
CA GLU A 47 3.08 -0.11 4.25
C GLU A 47 2.24 1.18 4.21
N LYS A 48 1.09 1.17 4.91
CA LYS A 48 0.24 2.36 4.98
C LYS A 48 0.82 3.43 5.92
N PRO A 49 0.62 4.74 5.63
CA PRO A 49 -0.01 5.29 4.43
C PRO A 49 0.95 5.27 3.24
N LEU A 50 0.45 5.12 2.02
CA LEU A 50 1.27 5.13 0.81
C LEU A 50 2.03 6.47 0.66
N VAL A 51 1.33 7.59 0.87
CA VAL A 51 1.84 8.96 0.75
C VAL A 51 1.01 9.91 1.63
N PHE A 52 1.43 11.17 1.74
CA PHE A 52 0.71 12.18 2.53
C PHE A 52 -0.16 13.12 1.69
N THR A 53 0.08 13.24 0.40
CA THR A 53 -0.72 14.10 -0.48
C THR A 53 -1.39 13.31 -1.61
N THR A 54 -2.54 13.79 -2.07
CA THR A 54 -3.22 13.20 -3.24
C THR A 54 -2.35 13.31 -4.49
N GLN A 55 -1.60 14.40 -4.65
CA GLN A 55 -0.72 14.60 -5.81
C GLN A 55 0.34 13.50 -5.89
N GLU A 56 1.04 13.20 -4.80
CA GLU A 56 2.02 12.11 -4.75
C GLU A 56 1.39 10.74 -5.09
N ALA A 57 0.13 10.53 -4.67
CA ALA A 57 -0.60 9.29 -4.98
C ALA A 57 -0.94 9.19 -6.47
N GLU A 58 -1.36 10.30 -7.07
CA GLU A 58 -1.66 10.41 -8.50
C GLU A 58 -0.40 10.21 -9.35
N ASP A 59 0.74 10.76 -8.93
CA ASP A 59 2.03 10.61 -9.60
C ASP A 59 2.46 9.12 -9.62
N ILE A 60 2.41 8.46 -8.46
CA ILE A 60 2.68 7.01 -8.34
C ILE A 60 1.74 6.21 -9.24
N LYS A 61 0.43 6.50 -9.19
CA LYS A 61 -0.57 5.79 -9.97
C LYS A 61 -0.30 5.93 -11.47
N ALA A 62 -0.11 7.15 -11.95
CA ALA A 62 0.11 7.44 -13.37
C ALA A 62 1.39 6.74 -13.87
N PHE A 63 2.46 6.75 -13.07
CA PHE A 63 3.69 6.07 -13.41
C PHE A 63 3.51 4.54 -13.45
N ALA A 64 2.91 3.95 -12.42
CA ALA A 64 2.68 2.51 -12.35
C ALA A 64 1.80 2.01 -13.51
N GLU A 65 0.71 2.72 -13.83
CA GLU A 65 -0.16 2.40 -14.97
C GLU A 65 0.58 2.48 -16.31
N LYS A 66 1.41 3.52 -16.50
CA LYS A 66 2.22 3.68 -17.71
C LYS A 66 3.22 2.54 -17.89
N GLN A 67 3.83 2.07 -16.80
CA GLN A 67 4.86 1.03 -16.83
C GLN A 67 4.28 -0.40 -16.73
N GLY A 68 2.97 -0.55 -16.48
CA GLY A 68 2.34 -1.86 -16.25
C GLY A 68 2.74 -2.50 -14.91
N LEU A 69 3.13 -1.69 -13.93
CA LEU A 69 3.54 -2.14 -12.59
C LEU A 69 2.39 -2.07 -11.59
N ILE A 70 2.53 -2.82 -10.50
CA ILE A 70 1.53 -2.92 -9.43
C ILE A 70 2.08 -2.23 -8.20
N VAL A 71 1.24 -1.43 -7.55
CA VAL A 71 1.50 -0.87 -6.21
C VAL A 71 0.40 -1.35 -5.27
N GLY A 72 0.74 -2.32 -4.42
CA GLY A 72 -0.10 -2.79 -3.34
C GLY A 72 0.10 -1.96 -2.07
N VAL A 73 -0.98 -1.72 -1.32
CA VAL A 73 -0.93 -1.10 0.00
C VAL A 73 -1.43 -2.09 1.04
N THR A 74 -0.79 -2.17 2.20
CA THR A 74 -1.05 -3.20 3.23
C THR A 74 -2.34 -2.99 4.03
N TYR A 75 -3.48 -2.86 3.37
CA TYR A 75 -4.81 -2.96 4.00
C TYR A 75 -5.18 -4.41 4.29
N GLY A 76 -4.39 -5.07 5.15
CA GLY A 76 -4.41 -6.53 5.36
C GLY A 76 -5.76 -7.11 5.81
N TYR A 77 -6.60 -6.34 6.50
CA TYR A 77 -7.94 -6.78 6.92
C TYR A 77 -8.85 -7.14 5.73
N SER A 78 -8.62 -6.57 4.55
CA SER A 78 -9.39 -6.88 3.34
C SER A 78 -9.27 -8.33 2.88
N GLY A 79 -8.18 -9.03 3.27
CA GLY A 79 -7.98 -10.46 2.98
C GLY A 79 -8.75 -11.41 3.91
N ASN A 80 -9.48 -10.91 4.91
CA ASN A 80 -10.23 -11.76 5.83
C ASN A 80 -11.43 -12.42 5.11
N SER A 81 -11.63 -13.72 5.30
CA SER A 81 -12.69 -14.49 4.65
C SER A 81 -14.10 -13.96 4.94
N ILE A 82 -14.33 -13.37 6.12
CA ILE A 82 -15.62 -12.76 6.47
C ILE A 82 -15.85 -11.50 5.62
N ILE A 83 -14.82 -10.68 5.39
CA ILE A 83 -14.92 -9.49 4.53
C ILE A 83 -15.20 -9.91 3.07
N LEU A 84 -14.54 -10.96 2.59
CA LEU A 84 -14.79 -11.51 1.26
C LEU A 84 -16.22 -12.08 1.12
N GLN A 85 -16.72 -12.76 2.14
CA GLN A 85 -18.11 -13.23 2.18
C GLN A 85 -19.11 -12.07 2.20
N MET A 86 -18.86 -11.03 3.01
CA MET A 86 -19.70 -9.83 3.04
C MET A 86 -19.77 -9.15 1.66
N LYS A 87 -18.64 -9.03 0.96
CA LYS A 87 -18.59 -8.53 -0.43
C LYS A 87 -19.46 -9.38 -1.36
N ALA A 88 -19.35 -10.70 -1.30
CA ALA A 88 -20.14 -11.60 -2.14
C ALA A 88 -21.64 -11.50 -1.86
N MET A 89 -22.06 -11.36 -0.60
CA MET A 89 -23.48 -11.17 -0.24
C MET A 89 -24.06 -9.87 -0.79
N ILE A 90 -23.27 -8.79 -0.77
CA ILE A 90 -23.64 -7.49 -1.35
C ILE A 90 -23.78 -7.62 -2.87
N GLU A 91 -22.79 -8.21 -3.56
CA GLU A 91 -22.81 -8.41 -5.02
C GLU A 91 -23.99 -9.29 -5.49
N GLN A 92 -24.45 -10.20 -4.64
CA GLN A 92 -25.62 -11.05 -4.88
C GLN A 92 -26.96 -10.38 -4.50
N GLY A 93 -26.94 -9.14 -4.02
CA GLY A 93 -28.14 -8.40 -3.63
C GLY A 93 -28.84 -8.91 -2.36
N GLN A 94 -28.14 -9.70 -1.52
CA GLN A 94 -28.76 -10.39 -0.37
C GLN A 94 -29.23 -9.44 0.73
N ILE A 95 -28.74 -8.20 0.76
CA ILE A 95 -29.12 -7.18 1.74
C ILE A 95 -29.98 -6.05 1.15
N GLY A 96 -30.35 -6.14 -0.14
CA GLY A 96 -31.03 -5.07 -0.86
C GLY A 96 -30.13 -3.85 -1.07
N ASP A 97 -30.73 -2.65 -1.10
CA ASP A 97 -30.01 -1.40 -1.28
C ASP A 97 -29.20 -1.00 -0.03
N ILE A 98 -27.95 -0.60 -0.24
CA ILE A 98 -27.09 -0.09 0.83
C ILE A 98 -27.55 1.33 1.21
N ASN A 99 -28.00 1.49 2.45
CA ASN A 99 -28.47 2.79 2.96
C ASN A 99 -27.45 3.50 3.87
N LEU A 100 -26.58 2.75 4.57
CA LEU A 100 -25.63 3.27 5.55
C LEU A 100 -24.40 2.36 5.64
N VAL A 101 -23.22 2.98 5.79
CA VAL A 101 -21.97 2.29 6.13
C VAL A 101 -21.34 2.98 7.33
N GLU A 102 -21.27 2.28 8.46
CA GLU A 102 -20.61 2.74 9.67
C GLU A 102 -19.31 1.96 9.88
N MET A 103 -18.20 2.66 10.15
CA MET A 103 -16.88 2.07 10.33
C MET A 103 -16.19 2.71 11.52
N GLN A 104 -15.47 1.90 12.31
CA GLN A 104 -14.71 2.35 13.46
C GLN A 104 -13.36 1.63 13.52
N TYR A 105 -12.28 2.38 13.76
CA TYR A 105 -10.95 1.85 14.05
C TYR A 105 -10.40 2.60 15.26
N THR A 106 -10.78 2.15 16.45
CA THR A 106 -10.49 2.82 17.73
C THR A 106 -9.58 1.94 18.58
N HIS A 107 -8.45 2.50 18.99
CA HIS A 107 -7.47 1.82 19.84
C HIS A 107 -6.70 2.82 20.69
N GLY A 108 -6.07 2.34 21.77
CA GLY A 108 -5.24 3.18 22.66
C GLY A 108 -3.86 3.56 22.11
N TYR A 109 -3.50 3.13 20.89
CA TYR A 109 -2.20 3.47 20.29
C TYR A 109 -2.09 4.98 20.07
N ALA A 110 -0.98 5.57 20.52
CA ALA A 110 -0.73 7.02 20.63
C ALA A 110 -1.70 7.79 21.57
N GLY A 111 -2.52 7.11 22.37
CA GLY A 111 -3.34 7.71 23.41
C GLY A 111 -2.50 8.09 24.63
N ASN A 112 -2.49 9.38 24.98
CA ASN A 112 -1.74 9.88 26.14
C ASN A 112 -2.60 9.70 27.41
N ALA A 113 -2.32 8.67 28.22
CA ALA A 113 -3.08 8.33 29.43
C ALA A 113 -2.99 9.38 30.56
N THR A 114 -2.25 10.48 30.37
CA THR A 114 -1.91 11.47 31.41
C THR A 114 -2.63 12.81 31.30
N ARG A 115 -3.57 13.01 30.35
CA ARG A 115 -4.48 14.16 30.42
C ARG A 115 -5.77 13.78 31.17
N ARG A 116 -5.71 13.85 32.49
CA ARG A 116 -6.88 14.08 33.35
C ARG A 116 -6.99 15.57 33.63
#